data_AF-A0AA90YQL7-F1
#
_entry.id   AF-A0AA90YQL7-F1
#
_cell.length_a   1.000
_cell.length_b   1.000
_cell.length_c   1.000
_cell.angle_alpha   90.00
_cell.angle_beta   90.00
_cell.angle_gamma   90.00
#
_symmetry.space_group_name_H-M   'P 1'
#
loop_
_entity.id
_entity.type
_entity.pdbx_description
1 polymer ?
#
loop_
_entity_poly.entity_id
_entity_poly.type
_entity_poly.pdbx_seq_one_letter_code
_entity_poly.pdbx_strand_id
1 'polypeptide(L)'
;MDLADFHFIRGYYLLLLIPILVLWWRIRPRPMADTKLPSGIAPHLAEALLLGKEENRRIQPIDVALIITALVTLAASGPTWSRAPNPLIADTAPLVIALNVTDSMESSDLAPSRLDRARFKISDLITERAGARTALIAYAGTPHRVAPLTEDANILRPLLEGLTPAVMPKDGDAAADALALAQSILDDSDSPGAILFVLDDLDPSQEAGLSSSSSDIFFLTMLPDGGRIAQLDNIPNASVVAFSDDDRDINQLMRRIQSAYTAALDDDDRLDWQDKGWILAWPAAVLSLLWFRKGWVIRWAVLVLIALPSSGARAEGWRDWFFTPDQQGQIAMNQKRFGDAAEMFEDPYHRGYAYLRDGQYEKASSVFSTLGTPEAAFAEGMARIRNREYRPAISAFETALERRPDWPEAQHNLDLSKAILDYVETTREQSDTGEEAGIGADDTVFDNDAARGSDTTVQAPKDGPQSLSADQWISMIDTDMQDFLRNRFLLEIQEQTE
;
A
#
# COMPACT_ATOMS: atom_id res chain seq x y z
N MET A 1 -16.15 6.59 9.78
CA MET A 1 -16.56 7.78 9.00
C MET A 1 -16.69 8.89 10.00
N ASP A 2 -15.59 9.61 10.22
CA ASP A 2 -15.63 10.77 11.07
C ASP A 2 -16.28 11.91 10.28
N LEU A 3 -17.30 12.55 10.86
CA LEU A 3 -18.01 13.64 10.19
C LEU A 3 -17.16 14.92 10.14
N ALA A 4 -16.08 14.97 10.93
CA ALA A 4 -15.13 16.07 10.97
C ALA A 4 -14.33 16.21 9.67
N ASP A 5 -14.00 15.10 9.02
CA ASP A 5 -13.12 15.08 7.82
C ASP A 5 -13.88 15.36 6.53
N PHE A 6 -15.21 15.42 6.59
CA PHE A 6 -16.02 15.64 5.41
C PHE A 6 -15.89 17.06 4.87
N HIS A 7 -15.34 17.20 3.67
CA HIS A 7 -15.32 18.46 2.94
C HIS A 7 -15.30 18.24 1.42
N PHE A 8 -15.23 19.34 0.67
CA PHE A 8 -15.19 19.33 -0.79
C PHE A 8 -13.82 19.80 -1.27
N ILE A 9 -13.11 18.95 -2.02
CA ILE A 9 -11.80 19.27 -2.60
C ILE A 9 -11.91 20.48 -3.53
N ARG A 10 -13.02 20.58 -4.28
CA ARG A 10 -13.27 21.65 -5.27
C ARG A 10 -14.59 22.36 -4.95
N GLY A 11 -14.70 22.92 -3.75
CA GLY A 11 -15.94 23.53 -3.23
C GLY A 11 -16.56 24.62 -4.11
N TYR A 12 -15.77 25.30 -4.95
CA TYR A 12 -16.27 26.33 -5.86
C TYR A 12 -17.30 25.81 -6.89
N TYR A 13 -17.30 24.51 -7.22
CA TYR A 13 -18.33 23.93 -8.09
C TYR A 13 -19.73 23.99 -7.48
N LEU A 14 -19.87 24.07 -6.16
CA LEU A 14 -21.17 24.23 -5.50
C LEU A 14 -21.86 25.53 -5.89
N LEU A 15 -21.11 26.55 -6.30
CA LEU A 15 -21.68 27.80 -6.81
C LEU A 15 -22.50 27.59 -8.08
N LEU A 16 -22.26 26.53 -8.86
CA LEU A 16 -23.06 26.18 -10.05
C LEU A 16 -24.49 25.75 -9.67
N LEU A 17 -24.75 25.32 -8.44
CA LEU A 17 -26.11 24.98 -7.99
C LEU A 17 -27.04 26.20 -8.06
N ILE A 18 -26.53 27.41 -7.85
CA ILE A 18 -27.31 28.66 -7.89
C ILE A 18 -27.87 28.91 -9.30
N PRO A 19 -27.05 29.04 -10.38
CA PRO A 19 -27.57 29.24 -11.73
C PRO A 19 -28.41 28.05 -12.20
N ILE A 20 -28.10 26.81 -11.78
CA ILE A 20 -28.91 25.63 -12.09
C ILE A 20 -30.33 25.77 -11.50
N LEU A 21 -30.45 26.15 -10.24
CA LEU A 21 -31.75 26.37 -9.58
C LEU A 21 -32.53 27.53 -10.19
N VAL A 22 -31.85 28.64 -10.51
CA VAL A 22 -32.46 29.80 -11.19
C VAL A 22 -32.98 29.42 -12.57
N LEU A 23 -32.19 28.65 -13.33
CA LEU A 23 -32.57 28.17 -14.66
C LEU A 23 -33.76 27.22 -14.58
N TRP A 24 -33.74 26.27 -13.64
CA TRP A 24 -34.87 25.37 -13.37
C TRP A 24 -36.12 26.18 -13.02
N TRP A 25 -36.05 27.12 -12.08
CA TRP A 25 -37.19 27.94 -11.68
C TRP A 25 -37.77 28.77 -12.83
N ARG A 26 -36.91 29.24 -13.75
CA ARG A 26 -37.32 30.04 -14.91
C ARG A 26 -37.98 29.20 -16.02
N ILE A 27 -37.49 27.97 -16.25
CA ILE A 27 -37.96 27.10 -17.33
C ILE A 27 -39.11 26.19 -16.88
N ARG A 28 -39.22 25.91 -15.58
CA ARG A 28 -40.27 25.05 -15.03
C ARG A 28 -41.64 25.59 -15.41
N PRO A 29 -42.46 24.82 -16.16
CA PRO A 29 -43.83 25.19 -16.47
C PRO A 29 -44.57 25.52 -15.19
N ARG A 30 -45.07 26.75 -15.07
CA ARG A 30 -45.99 27.07 -13.99
C ARG A 30 -47.31 26.38 -14.29
N PRO A 31 -47.98 25.78 -13.29
CA PRO A 31 -49.33 25.28 -13.48
C PRO A 31 -50.15 26.42 -14.09
N MET A 32 -50.75 26.16 -15.25
CA MET A 32 -51.52 27.14 -15.98
C MET A 32 -52.72 27.46 -15.08
N ALA A 33 -52.64 28.58 -14.37
CA ALA A 33 -53.71 29.03 -13.49
C ALA A 33 -54.95 29.17 -14.36
N ASP A 34 -55.95 28.33 -14.10
CA ASP A 34 -57.27 28.23 -14.74
C ASP A 34 -57.40 29.15 -15.96
N THR A 35 -57.10 28.61 -17.14
CA THR A 35 -57.42 29.28 -18.40
C THR A 35 -58.91 29.55 -18.36
N LYS A 36 -59.32 30.78 -18.02
CA LYS A 36 -60.73 31.18 -18.02
C LYS A 36 -61.27 30.82 -19.39
N LEU A 37 -62.24 29.89 -19.42
CA LEU A 37 -62.83 29.43 -20.67
C LEU A 37 -63.27 30.64 -21.49
N PRO A 38 -63.05 30.65 -22.82
CA PRO A 38 -63.60 31.68 -23.68
C PRO A 38 -65.10 31.80 -23.41
N SER A 39 -65.55 32.99 -22.99
CA SER A 39 -66.96 33.24 -22.68
C SER A 39 -67.81 33.01 -23.93
N GLY A 40 -68.54 31.89 -23.98
CA GLY A 40 -69.41 31.54 -25.12
C GLY A 40 -69.47 30.06 -25.49
N ILE A 41 -68.64 29.19 -24.89
CA ILE A 41 -68.66 27.74 -25.16
C ILE A 41 -69.46 27.01 -24.07
N ALA A 42 -70.37 26.12 -24.48
CA ALA A 42 -71.14 25.30 -23.54
C ALA A 42 -70.21 24.34 -22.76
N PRO A 43 -70.41 24.16 -21.43
CA PRO A 43 -69.46 23.44 -20.58
C PRO A 43 -69.11 22.02 -21.05
N HIS A 44 -70.10 21.29 -21.58
CA HIS A 44 -69.92 19.92 -22.08
C HIS A 44 -69.09 19.84 -23.38
N LEU A 45 -69.08 20.90 -24.18
CA LEU A 45 -68.27 21.02 -25.41
C LEU A 45 -66.84 21.43 -25.09
N ALA A 46 -66.65 22.27 -24.08
CA ALA A 46 -65.32 22.66 -23.60
C ALA A 46 -64.56 21.48 -22.99
N GLU A 47 -65.24 20.61 -22.24
CA GLU A 47 -64.62 19.41 -21.67
C GLU A 47 -64.21 18.37 -22.73
N ALA A 48 -64.94 18.30 -23.86
CA ALA A 48 -64.60 17.42 -24.98
C ALA A 48 -63.52 17.98 -25.93
N LEU A 49 -63.39 19.31 -26.04
CA LEU A 49 -62.37 20.00 -26.85
C LEU A 49 -61.02 20.11 -26.13
N LEU A 50 -61.01 20.08 -24.79
CA LEU A 50 -59.79 19.99 -23.99
C LEU A 50 -59.32 18.52 -23.91
N LEU A 51 -58.85 17.98 -25.04
CA LEU A 51 -58.07 16.74 -25.08
C LEU A 51 -56.71 16.98 -24.41
N GLY A 52 -56.73 16.94 -23.08
CA GLY A 52 -55.59 17.27 -22.25
C GLY A 52 -56.05 17.65 -20.85
N LYS A 53 -56.93 16.86 -20.24
CA LYS A 53 -57.11 16.90 -18.79
C LYS A 53 -55.74 16.60 -18.20
N GLU A 54 -55.05 17.66 -17.78
CA GLU A 54 -53.68 17.61 -17.30
C GLU A 54 -53.58 16.52 -16.24
N GLU A 55 -52.96 15.41 -16.62
CA GLU A 55 -52.51 14.41 -15.68
C GLU A 55 -51.60 15.18 -14.72
N ASN A 56 -52.04 15.33 -13.46
CA ASN A 56 -51.39 16.11 -12.42
C ASN A 56 -50.03 15.48 -12.08
N ARG A 57 -49.06 15.63 -12.98
CA ARG A 57 -47.74 15.02 -12.90
C ARG A 57 -46.95 15.82 -11.88
N ARG A 58 -46.97 15.33 -10.64
CA ARG A 58 -46.25 15.91 -9.50
C ARG A 58 -44.73 16.03 -9.74
N ILE A 59 -44.17 15.24 -10.66
CA ILE A 59 -42.76 15.25 -11.05
C ILE A 59 -42.69 15.40 -12.57
N GLN A 60 -42.08 16.48 -13.04
CA GLN A 60 -41.83 16.73 -14.46
C GLN A 60 -40.41 16.28 -14.86
N PRO A 61 -40.14 15.99 -16.14
CA PRO A 61 -38.79 15.63 -16.61
C PRO A 61 -37.71 16.68 -16.23
N ILE A 62 -38.10 17.95 -16.17
CA ILE A 62 -37.19 19.04 -15.76
C ILE A 62 -36.80 18.98 -14.28
N ASP A 63 -37.68 18.46 -13.42
CA ASP A 63 -37.39 18.26 -11.99
C ASP A 63 -36.35 17.14 -11.81
N VAL A 64 -36.45 16.08 -12.63
CA VAL A 64 -35.44 15.00 -12.63
C VAL A 64 -34.13 15.46 -13.25
N ALA A 65 -34.18 16.26 -14.33
CA ALA A 65 -32.99 16.87 -14.92
C ALA A 65 -32.22 17.74 -13.90
N LEU A 66 -32.94 18.55 -13.11
CA LEU A 66 -32.36 19.33 -12.01
C LEU A 66 -31.63 18.43 -11.03
N ILE A 67 -32.26 17.35 -10.55
CA ILE A 67 -31.65 16.43 -9.58
C ILE A 67 -30.39 15.79 -10.16
N ILE A 68 -30.43 15.31 -11.41
CA ILE A 68 -29.26 14.74 -12.08
C ILE A 68 -28.14 15.77 -12.18
N THR A 69 -28.43 16.99 -12.64
CA THR A 69 -27.40 18.04 -12.77
C THR A 69 -26.86 18.46 -11.41
N ALA A 70 -27.69 18.51 -10.36
CA ALA A 70 -27.27 18.77 -9.00
C ALA A 70 -26.34 17.67 -8.48
N LEU A 71 -26.69 16.39 -8.67
CA LEU A 71 -25.85 15.24 -8.30
C LEU A 71 -24.51 15.25 -9.03
N VAL A 72 -24.49 15.55 -10.33
CA VAL A 72 -23.24 15.66 -11.10
C VAL A 72 -22.40 16.85 -10.64
N THR A 73 -23.01 17.98 -10.29
CA THR A 73 -22.31 19.14 -9.73
C THR A 73 -21.69 18.80 -8.37
N LEU A 74 -22.43 18.08 -7.54
CA LEU A 74 -21.97 17.60 -6.24
C LEU A 74 -20.85 16.57 -6.40
N ALA A 75 -20.95 15.67 -7.38
CA ALA A 75 -19.86 14.76 -7.76
C ALA A 75 -18.59 15.52 -8.18
N ALA A 76 -18.73 16.52 -9.05
CA ALA A 76 -17.62 17.33 -9.54
C ALA A 76 -16.93 18.16 -8.44
N SER A 77 -17.70 18.59 -7.43
CA SER A 77 -17.16 19.31 -6.27
C SER A 77 -16.22 18.46 -5.39
N GLY A 78 -16.17 17.15 -5.63
CA GLY A 78 -15.22 16.23 -5.01
C GLY A 78 -15.45 16.07 -3.51
N PRO A 79 -16.60 15.52 -3.07
CA PRO A 79 -16.80 15.16 -1.67
C PRO A 79 -15.73 14.16 -1.26
N THR A 80 -15.12 14.39 -0.11
CA THR A 80 -14.07 13.52 0.44
C THR A 80 -14.25 13.36 1.95
N TRP A 81 -13.73 12.26 2.47
CA TRP A 81 -13.75 11.89 3.91
C TRP A 81 -12.67 10.85 4.24
N SER A 82 -11.69 10.66 3.36
CA SER A 82 -10.59 9.72 3.55
C SER A 82 -9.38 10.17 2.74
N ARG A 83 -8.17 9.98 3.28
CA ARG A 83 -6.94 10.27 2.54
C ARG A 83 -6.58 9.16 1.55
N ALA A 84 -5.89 9.53 0.47
CA ALA A 84 -5.34 8.59 -0.49
C ALA A 84 -3.92 8.19 -0.04
N PRO A 85 -3.59 6.89 0.00
CA PRO A 85 -2.21 6.49 0.25
C PRO A 85 -1.32 7.03 -0.87
N ASN A 86 -0.11 7.47 -0.51
CA ASN A 86 0.87 7.87 -1.51
C ASN A 86 1.19 6.63 -2.36
N PRO A 87 0.99 6.66 -3.70
CA PRO A 87 1.23 5.49 -4.53
C PRO A 87 2.65 4.98 -4.40
N LEU A 88 3.67 5.80 -4.12
CA LEU A 88 5.05 5.33 -3.97
C LEU A 88 5.34 4.62 -2.64
N ILE A 89 4.46 4.77 -1.66
CA ILE A 89 4.46 4.02 -0.40
C ILE A 89 3.55 2.81 -0.61
N ALA A 90 3.87 1.65 -0.04
CA ALA A 90 3.02 0.47 -0.20
C ALA A 90 1.56 0.78 0.21
N ASP A 91 0.59 0.40 -0.64
CA ASP A 91 -0.87 0.50 -0.36
C ASP A 91 -1.30 -0.30 0.88
N THR A 92 -0.39 -1.12 1.40
CA THR A 92 -0.56 -1.96 2.57
C THR A 92 0.41 -1.51 3.67
N ALA A 93 -0.09 -1.38 4.89
CA ALA A 93 0.68 -0.98 6.07
C ALA A 93 1.99 -1.80 6.22
N PRO A 94 3.10 -1.18 6.64
CA PRO A 94 4.21 -1.90 7.25
C PRO A 94 3.69 -2.86 8.34
N LEU A 95 4.15 -4.10 8.35
CA LEU A 95 3.75 -5.10 9.34
C LEU A 95 4.97 -5.66 10.04
N VAL A 96 5.00 -5.60 11.37
CA VAL A 96 5.99 -6.35 12.17
C VAL A 96 5.30 -7.59 12.71
N ILE A 97 5.83 -8.76 12.36
CA ILE A 97 5.34 -10.05 12.85
C ILE A 97 6.25 -10.52 13.97
N ALA A 98 5.72 -10.64 15.18
CA ALA A 98 6.38 -11.23 16.33
C ALA A 98 5.87 -12.67 16.51
N LEU A 99 6.72 -13.65 16.13
CA LEU A 99 6.42 -15.07 16.28
C LEU A 99 6.96 -15.58 17.62
N ASN A 100 6.09 -16.21 18.41
CA ASN A 100 6.49 -16.95 19.60
C ASN A 100 7.21 -18.25 19.18
N VAL A 101 8.44 -18.45 19.66
CA VAL A 101 9.31 -19.60 19.32
C VAL A 101 9.75 -20.31 20.59
N THR A 102 8.78 -20.89 21.31
CA THR A 102 8.96 -21.65 22.55
C THR A 102 8.69 -23.14 22.36
N ASP A 103 9.10 -23.98 23.32
CA ASP A 103 8.81 -25.41 23.32
C ASP A 103 7.31 -25.74 23.30
N SER A 104 6.44 -24.85 23.81
CA SER A 104 4.98 -25.06 23.75
C SER A 104 4.43 -25.01 22.32
N MET A 105 5.08 -24.26 21.43
CA MET A 105 4.74 -24.18 20.02
C MET A 105 5.11 -25.45 19.24
N GLU A 106 5.95 -26.34 19.78
CA GLU A 106 6.23 -27.66 19.20
C GLU A 106 5.11 -28.70 19.48
N SER A 107 4.06 -28.31 20.21
CA SER A 107 2.88 -29.14 20.41
C SER A 107 2.23 -29.56 19.09
N SER A 108 1.88 -30.84 18.97
CA SER A 108 1.28 -31.47 17.78
C SER A 108 -0.25 -31.55 17.82
N ASP A 109 -0.90 -30.76 18.66
CA ASP A 109 -2.37 -30.63 18.71
C ASP A 109 -2.94 -29.93 17.47
N LEU A 110 -2.14 -29.07 16.84
CA LEU A 110 -2.31 -28.62 15.46
C LEU A 110 -1.27 -29.32 14.58
N ALA A 111 -1.69 -30.32 13.81
CA ALA A 111 -0.75 -31.10 12.98
C ALA A 111 -0.15 -30.23 11.87
N PRO A 112 1.18 -30.24 11.60
CA PRO A 112 2.19 -31.09 12.25
C PRO A 112 2.61 -30.58 13.64
N SER A 113 2.87 -29.28 13.79
CA SER A 113 3.03 -28.59 15.08
C SER A 113 2.38 -27.19 15.02
N ARG A 114 2.12 -26.57 16.18
CA ARG A 114 1.64 -25.17 16.24
C ARG A 114 2.61 -24.23 15.55
N LEU A 115 3.92 -24.42 15.73
CA LEU A 115 4.97 -23.62 15.10
C LEU A 115 4.96 -23.78 13.58
N ASP A 116 4.90 -25.01 13.07
CA ASP A 116 4.81 -25.24 11.63
C ASP A 116 3.55 -24.62 11.02
N ARG A 117 2.42 -24.71 11.73
CA ARG A 117 1.18 -24.05 11.31
C ARG A 117 1.30 -22.53 11.33
N ALA A 118 1.98 -21.96 12.32
CA ALA A 118 2.27 -20.54 12.38
C ALA A 118 3.15 -20.11 11.20
N ARG A 119 4.20 -20.87 10.88
CA ARG A 119 5.06 -20.61 9.71
C ARG A 119 4.25 -20.65 8.41
N PHE A 120 3.38 -21.63 8.22
CA PHE A 120 2.51 -21.68 7.04
C PHE A 120 1.58 -20.45 6.96
N LYS A 121 0.89 -20.11 8.06
CA LYS A 121 0.01 -18.94 8.10
C LYS A 121 0.75 -17.62 7.86
N ILE A 122 1.95 -17.47 8.40
CA ILE A 122 2.81 -16.30 8.15
C ILE A 122 3.27 -16.27 6.68
N SER A 123 3.65 -17.40 6.10
CA SER A 123 4.02 -17.49 4.68
C SER A 123 2.84 -17.14 3.76
N ASP A 124 1.64 -17.62 4.08
CA ASP A 124 0.41 -17.26 3.37
C ASP A 124 0.13 -15.77 3.50
N LEU A 125 0.26 -15.21 4.71
CA LEU A 125 0.11 -13.77 4.95
C LEU A 125 1.13 -12.92 4.15
N ILE A 126 2.40 -13.30 4.12
CA ILE A 126 3.43 -12.62 3.33
C ILE A 126 3.07 -12.63 1.83
N THR A 127 2.53 -13.75 1.35
CA THR A 127 2.10 -13.92 -0.04
C THR A 127 0.84 -13.08 -0.36
N GLU A 128 -0.14 -13.11 0.52
CA GLU A 128 -1.37 -12.32 0.47
C GLU A 128 -1.07 -10.81 0.50
N ARG A 129 0.01 -10.40 1.17
CA ARG A 129 0.47 -9.01 1.26
C ARG A 129 1.43 -8.57 0.15
N ALA A 130 1.79 -9.44 -0.81
CA ALA A 130 2.86 -9.23 -1.80
C ALA A 130 3.10 -7.76 -2.21
N GLY A 131 4.32 -7.28 -1.92
CA GLY A 131 4.73 -5.88 -2.10
C GLY A 131 4.59 -5.02 -0.84
N ALA A 132 3.96 -5.51 0.23
CA ALA A 132 3.94 -4.84 1.52
C ALA A 132 5.23 -5.12 2.32
N ARG A 133 5.75 -4.05 2.91
CA ARG A 133 6.87 -4.08 3.84
C ARG A 133 6.53 -4.91 5.08
N THR A 134 7.26 -6.00 5.29
CA THR A 134 7.09 -6.91 6.43
C THR A 134 8.42 -7.12 7.15
N ALA A 135 8.42 -7.01 8.47
CA ALA A 135 9.54 -7.36 9.34
C ALA A 135 9.18 -8.60 10.16
N LEU A 136 10.19 -9.37 10.55
CA LEU A 136 10.01 -10.61 11.32
C LEU A 136 10.86 -10.55 12.59
N ILE A 137 10.20 -10.76 13.73
CA ILE A 137 10.77 -10.90 15.06
C ILE A 137 10.47 -12.31 15.54
N ALA A 138 11.46 -12.97 16.13
CA ALA A 138 11.29 -14.20 16.88
C ALA A 138 11.48 -13.86 18.35
N TYR A 139 10.61 -14.37 19.23
CA TYR A 139 10.76 -14.15 20.66
C TYR A 139 10.49 -15.42 21.46
N ALA A 140 11.20 -15.52 22.58
CA ALA A 140 11.04 -16.50 23.64
C ALA A 140 11.40 -15.77 24.94
N GLY A 141 12.47 -16.17 25.65
CA GLY A 141 12.98 -15.43 26.81
C GLY A 141 13.70 -14.12 26.48
N THR A 142 14.01 -13.89 25.20
CA THR A 142 14.50 -12.63 24.60
C THR A 142 13.91 -12.44 23.20
N PRO A 143 13.66 -11.20 22.75
CA PRO A 143 13.24 -10.91 21.38
C PRO A 143 14.44 -10.67 20.45
N HIS A 144 14.36 -11.16 19.22
CA HIS A 144 15.40 -10.98 18.20
C HIS A 144 14.81 -10.62 16.84
N ARG A 145 15.46 -9.66 16.15
CA ARG A 145 15.05 -9.23 14.81
C ARG A 145 15.59 -10.19 13.76
N VAL A 146 14.75 -11.09 13.29
CA VAL A 146 15.08 -12.06 12.24
C VAL A 146 15.30 -11.35 10.90
N ALA A 147 14.34 -10.51 10.52
CA ALA A 147 14.39 -9.75 9.27
C ALA A 147 13.97 -8.29 9.51
N PRO A 148 14.68 -7.31 8.92
CA PRO A 148 14.21 -5.93 8.89
C PRO A 148 12.98 -5.79 7.99
N LEU A 149 12.41 -4.59 7.96
CA LEU A 149 11.27 -4.27 7.13
C LEU A 149 11.63 -4.41 5.63
N THR A 150 11.10 -5.44 4.96
CA THR A 150 11.42 -5.76 3.55
C THR A 150 10.15 -6.10 2.75
N GLU A 151 10.18 -5.82 1.44
CA GLU A 151 9.13 -6.24 0.49
C GLU A 151 9.42 -7.64 -0.11
N ASP A 152 10.62 -8.18 0.10
CA ASP A 152 11.07 -9.42 -0.55
C ASP A 152 10.66 -10.67 0.25
N ALA A 153 9.58 -11.31 -0.22
CA ALA A 153 9.10 -12.57 0.34
C ALA A 153 10.11 -13.73 0.22
N ASN A 154 11.01 -13.70 -0.77
CA ASN A 154 11.99 -14.77 -0.97
C ASN A 154 13.08 -14.78 0.11
N ILE A 155 13.33 -13.64 0.75
CA ILE A 155 14.25 -13.53 1.90
C ILE A 155 13.54 -13.99 3.18
N LEU A 156 12.26 -13.63 3.35
CA LEU A 156 11.51 -13.93 4.58
C LEU A 156 11.23 -15.42 4.77
N ARG A 157 10.92 -16.16 3.69
CA ARG A 157 10.51 -17.57 3.80
C ARG A 157 11.62 -18.48 4.35
N PRO A 158 12.87 -18.46 3.84
CA PRO A 158 13.95 -19.26 4.42
C PRO A 158 14.24 -18.90 5.87
N LEU A 159 14.23 -17.60 6.20
CA LEU A 159 14.44 -17.12 7.57
C LEU A 159 13.35 -17.64 8.52
N LEU A 160 12.09 -17.62 8.09
CA LEU A 160 10.96 -18.15 8.85
C LEU A 160 11.04 -19.67 9.07
N GLU A 161 11.44 -20.41 8.03
CA GLU A 161 11.65 -21.87 8.10
C GLU A 161 12.77 -22.25 9.09
N GLY A 162 13.79 -21.39 9.24
CA GLY A 162 14.88 -21.57 10.18
C GLY A 162 14.54 -21.33 11.66
N LEU A 163 13.35 -20.82 11.99
CA LEU A 163 13.01 -20.48 13.38
C LEU A 163 12.52 -21.68 14.18
N THR A 164 13.37 -22.26 15.02
CA THR A 164 13.00 -23.32 15.99
C THR A 164 13.32 -22.89 17.42
N PRO A 165 12.72 -23.50 18.46
CA PRO A 165 13.03 -23.15 19.86
C PRO A 165 14.53 -23.28 20.18
N ALA A 166 15.23 -24.23 19.56
CA ALA A 166 16.67 -24.44 19.74
C ALA A 166 17.55 -23.28 19.25
N VAL A 167 17.02 -22.41 18.39
CA VAL A 167 17.71 -21.21 17.90
C VAL A 167 17.68 -20.08 18.94
N MET A 168 16.68 -20.09 19.83
CA MET A 168 16.51 -19.04 20.83
C MET A 168 17.56 -19.17 21.95
N PRO A 169 18.27 -18.09 22.32
CA PRO A 169 19.31 -18.18 23.36
C PRO A 169 18.79 -18.41 24.78
N LYS A 170 17.55 -17.99 25.05
CA LYS A 170 16.94 -18.00 26.37
C LYS A 170 15.48 -18.42 26.28
N ASP A 171 15.09 -19.37 27.11
CA ASP A 171 13.70 -19.80 27.25
C ASP A 171 12.88 -18.79 28.07
N GLY A 172 11.59 -18.66 27.76
CA GLY A 172 10.65 -17.78 28.45
C GLY A 172 9.64 -17.14 27.50
N ASP A 173 8.95 -16.12 27.99
CA ASP A 173 7.99 -15.34 27.23
C ASP A 173 8.24 -13.84 27.48
N ALA A 174 8.95 -13.21 26.54
CA ALA A 174 9.33 -11.81 26.55
C ALA A 174 8.49 -11.00 25.55
N ALA A 175 7.17 -11.24 25.52
CA ALA A 175 6.25 -10.55 24.62
C ALA A 175 6.26 -9.02 24.78
N ALA A 176 6.46 -8.49 25.99
CA ALA A 176 6.56 -7.04 26.22
C ALA A 176 7.83 -6.45 25.57
N ASP A 177 8.97 -7.13 25.68
CA ASP A 177 10.22 -6.70 25.05
C ASP A 177 10.13 -6.84 23.52
N ALA A 178 9.45 -7.88 23.03
CA ALA A 178 9.17 -8.05 21.60
C ALA A 178 8.29 -6.91 21.05
N LEU A 179 7.32 -6.43 21.84
CA LEU A 179 6.52 -5.26 21.49
C LEU A 179 7.39 -4.00 21.38
N ALA A 180 8.28 -3.77 22.35
CA ALA A 180 9.18 -2.63 22.33
C ALA A 180 10.12 -2.66 21.11
N LEU A 181 10.67 -3.84 20.77
CA LEU A 181 11.47 -4.02 19.56
C LEU A 181 10.62 -3.77 18.29
N ALA A 182 9.39 -4.28 18.24
CA ALA A 182 8.49 -4.06 17.12
C ALA A 182 8.16 -2.57 16.91
N GLN A 183 7.89 -1.84 18.00
CA GLN A 183 7.69 -0.40 17.97
C GLN A 183 8.92 0.32 17.43
N SER A 184 10.13 -0.03 17.91
CA SER A 184 11.36 0.59 17.39
C SER A 184 11.57 0.39 15.89
N ILE A 185 11.18 -0.77 15.34
CA ILE A 185 11.25 -1.04 13.89
C ILE A 185 10.22 -0.18 13.12
N LEU A 186 9.07 0.10 13.72
CA LEU A 186 8.03 0.92 13.12
C LEU A 186 8.32 2.42 13.25
N ASP A 187 9.01 2.86 14.31
CA ASP A 187 9.43 4.24 14.50
C ASP A 187 10.45 4.68 13.41
N ASP A 188 11.23 3.73 12.90
CA ASP A 188 12.12 3.93 11.74
C ASP A 188 11.38 4.02 10.39
N SER A 189 10.05 3.82 10.37
CA SER A 189 9.22 3.85 9.15
C SER A 189 8.41 5.14 9.04
N ASP A 190 8.45 5.78 7.86
CA ASP A 190 7.68 6.99 7.54
C ASP A 190 6.15 6.79 7.45
N SER A 191 5.63 5.62 7.83
CA SER A 191 4.21 5.30 7.69
C SER A 191 3.71 4.50 8.89
N PRO A 192 2.46 4.74 9.34
CA PRO A 192 1.86 3.98 10.43
C PRO A 192 1.88 2.48 10.11
N GLY A 193 2.47 1.69 11.01
CA GLY A 193 2.56 0.24 10.87
C GLY A 193 1.61 -0.50 11.81
N ALA A 194 1.46 -1.80 11.56
CA ALA A 194 0.74 -2.72 12.41
C ALA A 194 1.70 -3.74 13.05
N ILE A 195 1.37 -4.20 14.25
CA ILE A 195 2.13 -5.22 14.97
C ILE A 195 1.25 -6.48 15.09
N LEU A 196 1.75 -7.61 14.62
CA LEU A 196 1.09 -8.91 14.69
C LEU A 196 1.88 -9.86 15.56
N PHE A 197 1.29 -10.32 16.65
CA PHE A 197 1.82 -11.42 17.44
C PHE A 197 1.18 -12.75 16.99
N VAL A 198 2.02 -13.78 16.84
CA VAL A 198 1.58 -15.15 16.56
C VAL A 198 2.05 -16.03 17.70
N LEU A 199 1.12 -16.50 18.54
CA LEU A 199 1.43 -17.16 19.81
C LEU A 199 0.40 -18.21 20.21
N ASP A 200 0.76 -19.08 21.13
CA ASP A 200 -0.14 -20.10 21.71
C ASP A 200 -0.54 -19.82 23.17
N ASP A 201 0.29 -19.11 23.93
CA ASP A 201 0.01 -18.64 25.30
C ASP A 201 0.67 -17.29 25.57
N LEU A 202 0.20 -16.58 26.61
CA LEU A 202 0.77 -15.33 27.11
C LEU A 202 0.95 -15.38 28.64
N ASP A 203 2.18 -15.22 29.10
CA ASP A 203 2.49 -15.13 30.52
C ASP A 203 1.81 -13.88 31.14
N PRO A 204 1.04 -14.01 32.24
CA PRO A 204 0.37 -12.89 32.89
C PRO A 204 1.28 -11.71 33.28
N SER A 205 2.58 -11.95 33.47
CA SER A 205 3.56 -10.89 33.75
C SER A 205 3.76 -9.93 32.57
N GLN A 206 3.51 -10.38 31.33
CA GLN A 206 3.71 -9.61 30.11
C GLN A 206 2.52 -8.71 29.75
N GLU A 207 1.33 -9.00 30.31
CA GLU A 207 0.07 -8.29 30.02
C GLU A 207 0.19 -6.77 30.26
N ALA A 208 0.86 -6.37 31.34
CA ALA A 208 1.04 -4.96 31.68
C ALA A 208 1.93 -4.22 30.66
N GLY A 209 2.95 -4.90 30.12
CA GLY A 209 3.83 -4.33 29.10
C GLY A 209 3.09 -4.12 27.77
N LEU A 210 2.33 -5.13 27.34
CA LEU A 210 1.51 -5.05 26.12
C LEU A 210 0.42 -3.98 26.20
N SER A 211 -0.16 -3.80 27.39
CA SER A 211 -1.22 -2.80 27.62
C SER A 211 -0.74 -1.35 27.60
N SER A 212 0.57 -1.12 27.63
CA SER A 212 1.16 0.22 27.57
C SER A 212 1.29 0.77 26.15
N SER A 213 1.03 -0.05 25.12
CA SER A 213 1.11 0.36 23.71
C SER A 213 0.02 1.36 23.34
N SER A 214 0.40 2.41 22.61
CA SER A 214 -0.53 3.31 21.93
C SER A 214 -0.99 2.78 20.56
N SER A 215 -0.26 1.82 19.99
CA SER A 215 -0.52 1.28 18.65
C SER A 215 -1.47 0.09 18.70
N ASP A 216 -2.26 -0.10 17.63
CA ASP A 216 -3.13 -1.26 17.47
C ASP A 216 -2.29 -2.56 17.38
N ILE A 217 -2.62 -3.53 18.24
CA ILE A 217 -1.93 -4.83 18.30
C ILE A 217 -2.87 -5.92 17.79
N PHE A 218 -2.38 -6.74 16.86
CA PHE A 218 -3.09 -7.90 16.34
C PHE A 218 -2.51 -9.18 16.92
N PHE A 219 -3.37 -10.13 17.26
CA PHE A 219 -2.98 -11.43 17.79
C PHE A 219 -3.58 -12.54 16.94
N LEU A 220 -2.74 -13.45 16.46
CA LEU A 220 -3.16 -14.72 15.86
C LEU A 220 -2.86 -15.85 16.86
N THR A 221 -3.91 -16.45 17.43
CA THR A 221 -3.74 -17.52 18.43
C THR A 221 -3.64 -18.89 17.77
N MET A 222 -2.57 -19.63 18.10
CA MET A 222 -2.27 -20.96 17.56
C MET A 222 -2.79 -22.07 18.48
N LEU A 223 -4.10 -22.01 18.77
CA LEU A 223 -4.79 -22.96 19.64
C LEU A 223 -5.85 -23.77 18.85
N PRO A 224 -6.04 -25.07 19.17
CA PRO A 224 -7.09 -25.88 18.55
C PRO A 224 -8.48 -25.36 18.91
N ASP A 225 -9.45 -25.63 18.02
CA ASP A 225 -10.88 -25.32 18.18
C ASP A 225 -11.19 -23.85 18.52
N GLY A 226 -10.30 -22.92 18.17
CA GLY A 226 -10.46 -21.50 18.47
C GLY A 226 -10.26 -21.15 19.94
N GLY A 227 -9.36 -21.87 20.61
CA GLY A 227 -8.98 -21.61 22.00
C GLY A 227 -8.67 -20.13 22.28
N ARG A 228 -9.05 -19.68 23.47
CA ARG A 228 -8.92 -18.29 23.91
C ARG A 228 -7.84 -18.15 24.97
N ILE A 229 -7.04 -17.10 24.84
CA ILE A 229 -6.06 -16.68 25.83
C ILE A 229 -6.69 -15.51 26.60
N ALA A 230 -7.08 -15.75 27.86
CA ALA A 230 -7.87 -14.79 28.63
C ALA A 230 -7.15 -13.45 28.85
N GLN A 231 -5.82 -13.50 28.96
CA GLN A 231 -4.93 -12.36 29.14
C GLN A 231 -5.05 -11.36 27.98
N LEU A 232 -5.31 -11.84 26.75
CA LEU A 232 -5.45 -10.99 25.57
C LEU A 232 -6.73 -10.13 25.60
N ASP A 233 -7.77 -10.56 26.30
CA ASP A 233 -9.03 -9.80 26.42
C ASP A 233 -8.84 -8.51 27.26
N ASN A 234 -7.78 -8.44 28.07
CA ASN A 234 -7.50 -7.30 28.94
C ASN A 234 -6.61 -6.23 28.27
N ILE A 235 -6.00 -6.55 27.12
CA ILE A 235 -5.10 -5.63 26.42
C ILE A 235 -5.93 -4.61 25.63
N PRO A 236 -5.80 -3.29 25.90
CA PRO A 236 -6.49 -2.26 25.13
C PRO A 236 -6.02 -2.26 23.68
N ASN A 237 -6.93 -1.92 22.75
CA ASN A 237 -6.65 -1.87 21.31
C ASN A 237 -6.10 -3.18 20.71
N ALA A 238 -6.34 -4.31 21.39
CA ALA A 238 -5.98 -5.64 20.91
C ALA A 238 -7.07 -6.25 20.02
N SER A 239 -6.66 -6.76 18.87
CA SER A 239 -7.51 -7.51 17.95
C SER A 239 -7.07 -8.98 17.91
N VAL A 240 -7.84 -9.84 18.59
CA VAL A 240 -7.56 -11.29 18.60
C VAL A 240 -8.30 -11.98 17.45
N VAL A 241 -7.57 -12.79 16.70
CA VAL A 241 -8.05 -13.70 15.65
C VAL A 241 -7.58 -15.10 16.01
N ALA A 242 -8.51 -16.04 16.07
CA ALA A 242 -8.16 -17.43 16.36
C ALA A 242 -7.78 -18.16 15.06
N PHE A 243 -6.87 -19.13 15.18
CA PHE A 243 -6.51 -20.02 14.09
C PHE A 243 -7.73 -20.65 13.40
N SER A 244 -7.66 -20.76 12.07
CA SER A 244 -8.62 -21.53 11.27
C SER A 244 -7.90 -22.46 10.30
N ASP A 245 -8.49 -23.63 10.04
CA ASP A 245 -7.97 -24.58 9.05
C ASP A 245 -8.04 -24.06 7.60
N ASP A 246 -8.83 -23.01 7.37
CA ASP A 246 -8.97 -22.31 6.09
C ASP A 246 -8.44 -20.86 6.18
N ASP A 247 -8.62 -20.07 5.12
CA ASP A 247 -8.08 -18.70 5.06
C ASP A 247 -8.95 -17.67 5.79
N ARG A 248 -9.96 -18.07 6.58
CA ARG A 248 -10.85 -17.11 7.26
C ARG A 248 -10.10 -16.26 8.28
N ASP A 249 -9.13 -16.84 8.97
CA ASP A 249 -8.28 -16.16 9.95
C ASP A 249 -7.43 -15.08 9.26
N ILE A 250 -6.70 -15.44 8.21
CA ILE A 250 -5.89 -14.52 7.41
C ILE A 250 -6.76 -13.41 6.80
N ASN A 251 -7.91 -13.75 6.22
CA ASN A 251 -8.85 -12.77 5.66
C ASN A 251 -9.45 -11.85 6.72
N GLN A 252 -9.68 -12.33 7.94
CA GLN A 252 -10.15 -11.51 9.04
C GLN A 252 -9.04 -10.57 9.53
N LEU A 253 -7.83 -11.10 9.70
CA LEU A 253 -6.65 -10.36 10.11
C LEU A 253 -6.32 -9.24 9.12
N MET A 254 -6.26 -9.55 7.82
CA MET A 254 -5.99 -8.58 6.76
C MET A 254 -7.01 -7.44 6.74
N ARG A 255 -8.31 -7.74 6.89
CA ARG A 255 -9.34 -6.70 6.97
C ARG A 255 -9.17 -5.79 8.18
N ARG A 256 -8.80 -6.34 9.34
CA ARG A 256 -8.59 -5.56 10.56
C ARG A 256 -7.32 -4.69 10.47
N ILE A 257 -6.21 -5.25 9.97
CA ILE A 257 -4.97 -4.49 9.72
C ILE A 257 -5.23 -3.35 8.73
N GLN A 258 -5.93 -3.63 7.62
CA GLN A 258 -6.24 -2.59 6.65
C GLN A 258 -7.13 -1.50 7.24
N SER A 259 -8.12 -1.85 8.07
CA SER A 259 -8.97 -0.84 8.72
C SER A 259 -8.20 0.05 9.70
N ALA A 260 -7.29 -0.52 10.49
CA ALA A 260 -6.42 0.23 11.39
C ALA A 260 -5.47 1.14 10.62
N TYR A 261 -4.87 0.64 9.54
CA TYR A 261 -4.02 1.44 8.66
C TYR A 261 -4.77 2.63 8.06
N THR A 262 -5.97 2.41 7.51
CA THR A 262 -6.77 3.51 6.96
C THR A 262 -7.13 4.56 8.01
N ALA A 263 -7.40 4.14 9.25
CA ALA A 263 -7.67 5.08 10.34
C ALA A 263 -6.42 5.86 10.74
N ALA A 264 -5.25 5.22 10.73
CA ALA A 264 -3.98 5.88 11.03
C ALA A 264 -3.54 6.84 9.91
N LEU A 265 -3.90 6.57 8.64
CA LEU A 265 -3.64 7.47 7.52
C LEU A 265 -4.47 8.75 7.58
N ASP A 266 -5.67 8.73 8.17
CA ASP A 266 -6.53 9.92 8.23
C ASP A 266 -5.87 11.06 9.04
N ASP A 267 -5.02 10.72 10.01
CA ASP A 267 -4.26 11.68 10.85
C ASP A 267 -2.98 12.22 10.16
N ASP A 268 -2.57 11.66 9.00
CA ASP A 268 -1.36 12.09 8.29
C ASP A 268 -1.66 13.26 7.34
N ASP A 269 -1.32 14.47 7.80
CA ASP A 269 -1.48 15.73 7.07
C ASP A 269 -0.74 15.80 5.73
N ARG A 270 0.23 14.92 5.49
CA ARG A 270 1.04 14.91 4.27
C ARG A 270 0.33 14.27 3.07
N LEU A 271 -0.74 13.51 3.32
CA LEU A 271 -1.45 12.75 2.28
C LEU A 271 -2.58 13.56 1.64
N ASP A 272 -2.72 13.40 0.33
CA ASP A 272 -3.79 14.02 -0.47
C ASP A 272 -5.15 13.39 -0.18
N TRP A 273 -6.21 14.18 -0.30
CA TRP A 273 -7.58 13.71 -0.11
C TRP A 273 -8.08 12.88 -1.28
N GLN A 274 -8.72 11.74 -0.99
CA GLN A 274 -9.29 10.88 -2.02
C GLN A 274 -10.67 11.39 -2.47
N ASP A 275 -10.82 11.70 -3.75
CA ASP A 275 -12.11 12.12 -4.32
C ASP A 275 -13.12 10.95 -4.36
N LYS A 276 -14.25 11.11 -3.65
CA LYS A 276 -15.34 10.13 -3.59
C LYS A 276 -16.56 10.54 -4.41
N GLY A 277 -16.45 11.57 -5.25
CA GLY A 277 -17.52 12.11 -6.08
C GLY A 277 -18.15 11.10 -7.03
N TRP A 278 -17.39 10.09 -7.46
CA TRP A 278 -17.88 9.02 -8.34
C TRP A 278 -19.06 8.23 -7.75
N ILE A 279 -19.21 8.18 -6.41
CA ILE A 279 -20.35 7.53 -5.75
C ILE A 279 -21.68 8.19 -6.14
N LEU A 280 -21.68 9.51 -6.37
CA LEU A 280 -22.85 10.27 -6.78
C LEU A 280 -23.20 10.09 -8.26
N ALA A 281 -22.29 9.54 -9.07
CA ALA A 281 -22.55 9.22 -10.47
C ALA A 281 -23.55 8.07 -10.62
N TRP A 282 -23.53 7.08 -9.71
CA TRP A 282 -24.47 5.95 -9.72
C TRP A 282 -25.95 6.36 -9.61
N PRO A 283 -26.39 7.11 -8.57
CA PRO A 283 -27.77 7.56 -8.49
C PRO A 283 -28.15 8.49 -9.65
N ALA A 284 -27.21 9.32 -10.15
CA ALA A 284 -27.44 10.13 -11.33
C ALA A 284 -27.70 9.26 -12.59
N ALA A 285 -26.92 8.20 -12.77
CA ALA A 285 -27.10 7.23 -13.85
C ALA A 285 -28.44 6.50 -13.75
N VAL A 286 -28.85 6.05 -12.56
CA VAL A 286 -30.16 5.40 -12.35
C VAL A 286 -31.30 6.36 -12.68
N LEU A 287 -31.23 7.62 -12.23
CA LEU A 287 -32.24 8.63 -12.56
C LEU A 287 -32.28 8.95 -14.06
N SER A 288 -31.15 8.89 -14.75
CA SER A 288 -31.07 9.09 -16.21
C SER A 288 -31.89 8.06 -17.00
N LEU A 289 -32.12 6.86 -16.46
CA LEU A 289 -32.94 5.84 -17.11
C LEU A 289 -34.40 6.29 -17.32
N LEU A 290 -34.90 7.23 -16.52
CA LEU A 290 -36.24 7.81 -16.69
C LEU A 290 -36.40 8.54 -18.03
N TRP A 291 -35.29 8.87 -18.71
CA TRP A 291 -35.33 9.48 -20.05
C TRP A 291 -35.78 8.53 -21.16
N PHE A 292 -35.66 7.21 -20.94
CA PHE A 292 -36.21 6.20 -21.86
C PHE A 292 -37.74 6.11 -21.77
N ARG A 293 -38.37 6.76 -20.78
CA ARG A 293 -39.83 6.78 -20.63
C ARG A 293 -40.48 7.60 -21.75
N LYS A 294 -41.46 7.01 -22.43
CA LYS A 294 -42.25 7.67 -23.47
C LYS A 294 -42.89 8.97 -22.94
N GLY A 295 -42.59 10.10 -23.59
CA GLY A 295 -43.07 11.44 -23.19
C GLY A 295 -42.15 12.23 -22.26
N TRP A 296 -40.96 11.72 -21.94
CA TRP A 296 -39.93 12.40 -21.13
C TRP A 296 -38.73 12.89 -21.95
N VAL A 297 -38.83 12.81 -23.29
CA VAL A 297 -37.74 13.15 -24.21
C VAL A 297 -37.55 14.66 -24.28
N ILE A 298 -36.51 15.17 -23.63
CA ILE A 298 -35.98 16.50 -23.92
C ILE A 298 -35.20 16.39 -25.23
N ARG A 299 -35.60 17.18 -26.24
CA ARG A 299 -35.05 17.16 -27.62
C ARG A 299 -33.54 17.47 -27.73
N TRP A 300 -32.87 17.79 -26.62
CA TRP A 300 -31.45 18.10 -26.54
C TRP A 300 -30.55 16.85 -26.51
N ALA A 301 -31.09 15.65 -26.32
CA ALA A 301 -30.31 14.40 -26.34
C ALA A 301 -29.54 14.20 -27.66
N VAL A 302 -30.08 14.73 -28.77
CA VAL A 302 -29.41 14.71 -30.09
C VAL A 302 -28.22 15.66 -30.13
N LEU A 303 -28.26 16.80 -29.43
CA LEU A 303 -27.14 17.76 -29.40
C LEU A 303 -25.96 17.25 -28.57
N VAL A 304 -26.22 16.48 -27.51
CA VAL A 304 -25.16 15.80 -26.73
C VAL A 304 -24.49 14.71 -27.57
N LEU A 305 -25.27 13.96 -28.36
CA LEU A 305 -24.75 12.94 -29.28
C LEU A 305 -23.87 13.52 -30.42
N ILE A 306 -24.13 14.75 -30.84
CA ILE A 306 -23.35 15.46 -31.88
C ILE A 306 -22.10 16.14 -31.29
N ALA A 307 -22.10 16.48 -29.99
CA ALA A 307 -21.01 17.17 -29.33
C ALA A 307 -19.94 16.24 -28.72
N LEU A 308 -20.15 14.92 -28.75
CA LEU A 308 -19.15 13.95 -28.32
C LEU A 308 -17.96 13.98 -29.30
N PRO A 309 -16.74 14.29 -28.86
CA PRO A 309 -15.56 14.21 -29.72
C PRO A 309 -15.41 12.77 -30.22
N SER A 310 -15.21 12.61 -31.52
CA SER A 310 -14.89 11.32 -32.13
C SER A 310 -13.42 10.99 -31.84
N SER A 311 -13.16 10.46 -30.65
CA SER A 311 -11.91 9.77 -30.37
C SER A 311 -11.86 8.48 -31.21
N GLY A 312 -10.71 8.16 -31.80
CA GLY A 312 -10.56 7.09 -32.78
C GLY A 312 -11.16 5.74 -32.34
N ALA A 313 -11.67 4.98 -33.30
CA ALA A 313 -12.27 3.67 -33.07
C ALA A 313 -11.27 2.75 -32.34
N ARG A 314 -11.60 2.36 -31.10
CA ARG A 314 -10.87 1.35 -30.32
C ARG A 314 -11.56 0.00 -30.47
N ALA A 315 -10.79 -1.09 -30.41
CA ALA A 315 -11.33 -2.44 -30.33
C ALA A 315 -11.86 -2.66 -28.90
N GLU A 316 -13.03 -2.10 -28.61
CA GLU A 316 -13.61 -2.14 -27.27
C GLU A 316 -14.19 -3.51 -26.93
N GLY A 317 -13.76 -4.06 -25.78
CA GLY A 317 -14.47 -5.12 -25.09
C GLY A 317 -15.60 -4.54 -24.23
N TRP A 318 -16.51 -5.40 -23.74
CA TRP A 318 -17.63 -4.94 -22.89
C TRP A 318 -17.18 -4.22 -21.61
N ARG A 319 -15.94 -4.43 -21.15
CA ARG A 319 -15.36 -3.76 -19.97
C ARG A 319 -15.06 -2.29 -20.22
N ASP A 320 -14.63 -1.94 -21.43
CA ASP A 320 -14.28 -0.56 -21.81
C ASP A 320 -15.51 0.38 -21.78
N TRP A 321 -16.71 -0.19 -21.83
CA TRP A 321 -17.97 0.54 -21.69
C TRP A 321 -18.24 1.01 -20.25
N PHE A 322 -17.67 0.33 -19.27
CA PHE A 322 -17.92 0.58 -17.85
C PHE A 322 -16.71 1.14 -17.12
N PHE A 323 -15.49 0.83 -17.58
CA PHE A 323 -14.25 1.21 -16.91
C PHE A 323 -13.28 1.90 -17.86
N THR A 324 -12.72 3.03 -17.44
CA THR A 324 -11.63 3.67 -18.17
C THR A 324 -10.38 2.78 -18.17
N PRO A 325 -9.43 2.95 -19.12
CA PRO A 325 -8.17 2.21 -19.11
C PRO A 325 -7.43 2.33 -17.77
N ASP A 326 -7.39 3.53 -17.18
CA ASP A 326 -6.81 3.73 -15.85
C ASP A 326 -7.56 2.99 -14.74
N GLN A 327 -8.89 2.88 -14.79
CA GLN A 327 -9.65 2.09 -13.83
C GLN A 327 -9.37 0.59 -14.00
N GLN A 328 -9.23 0.13 -15.24
CA GLN A 328 -8.86 -1.26 -15.53
C GLN A 328 -7.43 -1.54 -15.08
N GLY A 329 -6.50 -0.61 -15.30
CA GLY A 329 -5.13 -0.63 -14.80
C GLY A 329 -5.10 -0.69 -13.27
N GLN A 330 -5.92 0.13 -12.59
CA GLN A 330 -6.02 0.09 -11.12
C GLN A 330 -6.60 -1.24 -10.62
N ILE A 331 -7.59 -1.80 -11.31
CA ILE A 331 -8.10 -3.14 -10.98
C ILE A 331 -7.01 -4.20 -11.15
N ALA A 332 -6.19 -4.10 -12.20
CA ALA A 332 -5.05 -4.99 -12.42
C ALA A 332 -3.95 -4.80 -11.35
N MET A 333 -3.64 -3.56 -10.95
CA MET A 333 -2.76 -3.25 -9.82
C MET A 333 -3.23 -3.91 -8.53
N ASN A 334 -4.52 -3.74 -8.19
CA ASN A 334 -5.12 -4.33 -6.99
C ASN A 334 -5.09 -5.87 -7.01
N GLN A 335 -5.08 -6.46 -8.21
CA GLN A 335 -4.94 -7.90 -8.43
C GLN A 335 -3.48 -8.36 -8.55
N LYS A 336 -2.51 -7.47 -8.31
CA LYS A 336 -1.06 -7.71 -8.41
C LYS A 336 -0.59 -8.14 -9.80
N ARG A 337 -1.35 -7.81 -10.85
CA ARG A 337 -0.99 -8.02 -12.25
C ARG A 337 -0.34 -6.75 -12.78
N PHE A 338 0.87 -6.47 -12.29
CA PHE A 338 1.55 -5.18 -12.50
C PHE A 338 1.93 -4.94 -13.98
N GLY A 339 2.42 -5.96 -14.68
CA GLY A 339 2.67 -5.89 -16.13
C GLY A 339 1.41 -5.52 -16.94
N ASP A 340 0.30 -6.23 -16.71
CA ASP A 340 -0.99 -5.93 -17.35
C ASP A 340 -1.45 -4.51 -17.02
N ALA A 341 -1.31 -4.09 -15.76
CA ALA A 341 -1.69 -2.76 -15.32
C ALA A 341 -0.92 -1.66 -16.06
N ALA A 342 0.40 -1.84 -16.24
CA ALA A 342 1.24 -0.89 -16.96
C ALA A 342 0.80 -0.72 -18.42
N GLU A 343 0.31 -1.77 -19.07
CA GLU A 343 -0.23 -1.67 -20.43
C GLU A 343 -1.60 -0.98 -20.49
N MET A 344 -2.39 -1.05 -19.41
CA MET A 344 -3.72 -0.46 -19.34
C MET A 344 -3.74 1.03 -18.94
N PHE A 345 -2.79 1.49 -18.13
CA PHE A 345 -2.75 2.89 -17.69
C PHE A 345 -2.50 3.86 -18.85
N GLU A 346 -3.41 4.81 -19.02
CA GLU A 346 -3.22 5.99 -19.87
C GLU A 346 -2.44 7.08 -19.11
N ASP A 347 -2.65 7.21 -17.79
CA ASP A 347 -1.86 8.12 -16.96
C ASP A 347 -0.39 7.67 -16.91
N PRO A 348 0.56 8.51 -17.33
CA PRO A 348 1.96 8.11 -17.44
C PRO A 348 2.61 7.85 -16.09
N TYR A 349 2.17 8.53 -15.02
CA TYR A 349 2.73 8.32 -13.69
C TYR A 349 2.30 6.95 -13.15
N HIS A 350 1.02 6.60 -13.23
CA HIS A 350 0.52 5.28 -12.84
C HIS A 350 1.13 4.16 -13.69
N ARG A 351 1.34 4.39 -14.99
CA ARG A 351 2.04 3.44 -15.86
C ARG A 351 3.48 3.21 -15.44
N GLY A 352 4.24 4.29 -15.19
CA GLY A 352 5.63 4.20 -14.71
C GLY A 352 5.71 3.46 -13.39
N TYR A 353 4.75 3.71 -12.50
CA TYR A 353 4.64 3.05 -11.20
C TYR A 353 4.31 1.55 -11.33
N ALA A 354 3.40 1.18 -12.22
CA ALA A 354 3.12 -0.22 -12.50
C ALA A 354 4.36 -0.96 -13.03
N TYR A 355 5.16 -0.35 -13.92
CA TYR A 355 6.45 -0.91 -14.34
C TYR A 355 7.45 -1.05 -13.20
N LEU A 356 7.50 -0.08 -12.27
CA LEU A 356 8.34 -0.14 -11.08
C LEU A 356 7.98 -1.36 -10.21
N ARG A 357 6.68 -1.58 -9.98
CA ARG A 357 6.17 -2.72 -9.19
C ARG A 357 6.35 -4.07 -9.90
N ASP A 358 6.29 -4.08 -11.23
CA ASP A 358 6.56 -5.27 -12.04
C ASP A 358 8.06 -5.63 -12.13
N GLY A 359 8.95 -4.76 -11.63
CA GLY A 359 10.40 -4.95 -11.70
C GLY A 359 11.04 -4.52 -13.02
N GLN A 360 10.27 -3.91 -13.92
CA GLN A 360 10.77 -3.37 -15.19
C GLN A 360 11.35 -1.97 -15.00
N TYR A 361 12.42 -1.87 -14.21
CA TYR A 361 13.00 -0.61 -13.72
C TYR A 361 13.47 0.32 -14.84
N GLU A 362 14.02 -0.22 -15.92
CA GLU A 362 14.45 0.56 -17.08
C GLU A 362 13.24 1.26 -17.75
N LYS A 363 12.14 0.54 -17.97
CA LYS A 363 10.89 1.12 -18.51
C LYS A 363 10.30 2.14 -17.54
N ALA A 364 10.26 1.83 -16.25
CA ALA A 364 9.75 2.74 -15.21
C ALA A 364 10.51 4.09 -15.23
N SER A 365 11.85 4.04 -15.17
CA SER A 365 12.69 5.24 -15.20
C SER A 365 12.48 6.06 -16.49
N SER A 366 12.35 5.39 -17.64
CA SER A 366 12.10 6.08 -18.91
C SER A 366 10.77 6.83 -18.90
N VAL A 367 9.71 6.25 -18.33
CA VAL A 367 8.40 6.90 -18.22
C VAL A 367 8.47 8.08 -17.25
N PHE A 368 9.04 7.89 -16.07
CA PHE A 368 9.14 8.95 -15.05
C PHE A 368 9.99 10.14 -15.51
N SER A 369 11.07 9.90 -16.26
CA SER A 369 11.94 10.97 -16.79
C SER A 369 11.22 11.95 -17.73
N THR A 370 10.08 11.55 -18.30
CA THR A 370 9.25 12.43 -19.15
C THR A 370 8.37 13.40 -18.35
N LEU A 371 8.27 13.20 -17.03
CA LEU A 371 7.36 13.94 -16.17
C LEU A 371 8.08 15.04 -15.37
N GLY A 372 7.49 16.24 -15.37
CA GLY A 372 8.05 17.43 -14.70
C GLY A 372 7.72 17.56 -13.22
N THR A 373 7.18 16.52 -12.57
CA THR A 373 6.74 16.59 -11.16
C THR A 373 7.84 16.14 -10.19
N PRO A 374 7.87 16.64 -8.94
CA PRO A 374 8.81 16.13 -7.92
C PRO A 374 8.62 14.64 -7.69
N GLU A 375 7.38 14.15 -7.65
CA GLU A 375 7.04 12.74 -7.43
C GLU A 375 7.65 11.82 -8.49
N ALA A 376 7.60 12.23 -9.76
CA ALA A 376 8.17 11.44 -10.83
C ALA A 376 9.70 11.41 -10.76
N ALA A 377 10.35 12.52 -10.39
CA ALA A 377 11.80 12.54 -10.22
C ALA A 377 12.25 11.60 -9.08
N PHE A 378 11.53 11.58 -7.97
CA PHE A 378 11.79 10.62 -6.89
C PHE A 378 11.55 9.17 -7.34
N ALA A 379 10.45 8.90 -8.04
CA ALA A 379 10.13 7.57 -8.55
C ALA A 379 11.15 7.08 -9.60
N GLU A 380 11.68 7.99 -10.42
CA GLU A 380 12.80 7.74 -11.32
C GLU A 380 14.06 7.34 -10.52
N GLY A 381 14.39 8.09 -9.46
CA GLY A 381 15.50 7.76 -8.57
C GLY A 381 15.35 6.35 -7.98
N MET A 382 14.17 6.02 -7.46
CA MET A 382 13.85 4.68 -6.94
C MET A 382 14.04 3.58 -7.99
N ALA A 383 13.55 3.80 -9.22
CA ALA A 383 13.73 2.86 -10.32
C ALA A 383 15.21 2.66 -10.65
N ARG A 384 15.98 3.75 -10.72
CA ARG A 384 17.41 3.75 -11.07
C ARG A 384 18.27 3.07 -10.00
N ILE A 385 18.04 3.32 -8.70
CA ILE A 385 18.73 2.56 -7.64
C ILE A 385 18.49 1.06 -7.82
N ARG A 386 17.23 0.64 -8.01
CA ARG A 386 16.88 -0.77 -8.16
C ARG A 386 17.49 -1.39 -9.43
N ASN A 387 17.74 -0.57 -10.47
CA ASN A 387 18.49 -0.96 -11.66
C ASN A 387 20.03 -0.86 -11.50
N ARG A 388 20.53 -0.56 -10.30
CA ARG A 388 21.95 -0.35 -9.97
C ARG A 388 22.60 0.84 -10.69
N GLU A 389 21.79 1.79 -11.15
CA GLU A 389 22.23 3.04 -11.76
C GLU A 389 22.35 4.15 -10.69
N TYR A 390 23.33 4.03 -9.79
CA TYR A 390 23.43 4.89 -8.62
C TYR A 390 23.66 6.37 -8.96
N ARG A 391 24.53 6.68 -9.93
CA ARG A 391 24.80 8.07 -10.34
C ARG A 391 23.55 8.74 -10.96
N PRO A 392 22.87 8.11 -11.94
CA PRO A 392 21.57 8.59 -12.41
C PRO A 392 20.52 8.72 -11.30
N ALA A 393 20.47 7.79 -10.35
CA ALA A 393 19.53 7.85 -9.23
C ALA A 393 19.76 9.08 -8.35
N ILE A 394 21.01 9.37 -7.98
CA ILE A 394 21.40 10.57 -7.20
C ILE A 394 20.88 11.83 -7.89
N SER A 395 21.11 11.96 -9.20
CA SER A 395 20.65 13.14 -9.96
C SER A 395 19.12 13.28 -9.95
N ALA A 396 18.40 12.16 -9.99
CA ALA A 396 16.94 12.16 -9.94
C ALA A 396 16.40 12.57 -8.55
N PHE A 397 17.01 12.11 -7.45
CA PHE A 397 16.65 12.56 -6.11
C PHE A 397 17.00 14.03 -5.85
N GLU A 398 18.14 14.50 -6.35
CA GLU A 398 18.49 15.93 -6.32
C GLU A 398 17.43 16.76 -7.07
N THR A 399 17.01 16.31 -8.25
CA THR A 399 15.91 16.94 -9.00
C THR A 399 14.58 16.94 -8.22
N ALA A 400 14.29 15.87 -7.49
CA ALA A 400 13.10 15.79 -6.64
C ALA A 400 13.13 16.83 -5.51
N LEU A 401 14.28 16.98 -4.84
CA LEU A 401 14.50 17.95 -3.76
C LEU A 401 14.58 19.40 -4.26
N GLU A 402 15.10 19.64 -5.46
CA GLU A 402 15.04 20.95 -6.09
C GLU A 402 13.59 21.41 -6.31
N ARG A 403 12.72 20.48 -6.71
CA ARG A 403 11.29 20.74 -6.96
C ARG A 403 10.48 20.80 -5.66
N ARG A 404 10.84 20.01 -4.65
CA ARG A 404 10.24 20.00 -3.30
C ARG A 404 11.34 19.90 -2.23
N PRO A 405 11.82 21.06 -1.71
CA PRO A 405 12.92 21.08 -0.74
C PRO A 405 12.62 20.38 0.60
N ASP A 406 11.39 20.50 1.10
CA ASP A 406 10.97 19.91 2.36
C ASP A 406 10.45 18.47 2.16
N TRP A 407 11.32 17.57 1.68
CA TRP A 407 10.96 16.17 1.42
C TRP A 407 11.94 15.17 2.08
N PRO A 408 11.68 14.75 3.34
CA PRO A 408 12.58 13.88 4.10
C PRO A 408 12.92 12.55 3.41
N GLU A 409 11.94 11.90 2.78
CA GLU A 409 12.12 10.63 2.10
C GLU A 409 13.06 10.75 0.89
N ALA A 410 12.95 11.84 0.14
CA ALA A 410 13.86 12.13 -0.97
C ALA A 410 15.28 12.40 -0.47
N GLN A 411 15.44 13.08 0.66
CA GLN A 411 16.73 13.33 1.29
C GLN A 411 17.38 12.01 1.77
N HIS A 412 16.62 11.18 2.48
CA HIS A 412 17.11 9.90 2.97
C HIS A 412 17.57 8.99 1.81
N ASN A 413 16.78 8.89 0.74
CA ASN A 413 17.15 8.08 -0.43
C ASN A 413 18.35 8.65 -1.21
N LEU A 414 18.50 9.98 -1.25
CA LEU A 414 19.70 10.62 -1.80
C LEU A 414 20.96 10.23 -1.01
N ASP A 415 20.90 10.32 0.32
CA ASP A 415 22.01 10.01 1.20
C ASP A 415 22.38 8.52 1.11
N LEU A 416 21.37 7.64 1.10
CA LEU A 416 21.56 6.21 0.89
C LEU A 416 22.20 5.92 -0.48
N SER A 417 21.74 6.57 -1.55
CA SER A 417 22.30 6.38 -2.88
C SER A 417 23.77 6.78 -2.95
N LYS A 418 24.14 7.88 -2.28
CA LYS A 418 25.52 8.36 -2.16
C LYS A 418 26.39 7.37 -1.38
N ALA A 419 25.89 6.86 -0.25
CA ALA A 419 26.59 5.85 0.54
C ALA A 419 26.80 4.54 -0.23
N ILE A 420 25.79 4.07 -0.98
CA ILE A 420 25.92 2.86 -1.81
C ILE A 420 26.95 3.09 -2.92
N LEU A 421 26.92 4.25 -3.59
CA LEU A 421 27.90 4.57 -4.63
C LEU A 421 29.33 4.57 -4.06
N ASP A 422 29.55 5.22 -2.93
CA ASP A 422 30.84 5.26 -2.24
C ASP A 422 31.33 3.84 -1.87
N TYR A 423 30.46 3.01 -1.29
CA TYR A 423 30.78 1.61 -0.98
C TYR A 423 31.15 0.81 -2.23
N VAL A 424 30.37 0.94 -3.32
CA VAL A 424 30.64 0.21 -4.57
C VAL A 424 31.94 0.67 -5.22
N GLU A 425 32.24 1.98 -5.20
CA GLU A 425 33.48 2.53 -5.77
C GLU A 425 34.70 2.11 -4.95
N THR A 426 34.65 2.26 -3.62
CA THR A 426 35.73 1.83 -2.72
C THR A 426 35.99 0.33 -2.75
N THR A 427 34.94 -0.50 -2.78
CA THR A 427 35.08 -1.97 -2.88
C THR A 427 35.66 -2.38 -4.24
N ARG A 428 35.25 -1.70 -5.32
CA ARG A 428 35.81 -1.94 -6.65
C ARG A 428 37.27 -1.54 -6.73
N GLU A 429 37.64 -0.40 -6.14
CA GLU A 429 39.03 0.04 -6.03
C GLU A 429 39.88 -0.94 -5.21
N GLN A 430 39.36 -1.47 -4.11
CA GLN A 430 40.02 -2.51 -3.32
C GLN A 430 40.16 -3.83 -4.09
N SER A 431 39.17 -4.21 -4.91
CA SER A 431 39.26 -5.38 -5.79
C SER A 431 40.24 -5.19 -6.95
N ASP A 432 40.46 -3.94 -7.38
CA ASP A 432 41.45 -3.55 -8.39
C ASP A 432 42.88 -3.41 -7.80
N THR A 433 43.07 -3.60 -6.48
CA THR A 433 44.41 -3.66 -5.85
C THR A 433 45.16 -4.98 -6.06
N GLY A 434 44.71 -5.83 -6.99
CA GLY A 434 45.55 -6.87 -7.56
C GLY A 434 45.68 -8.15 -6.73
N GLU A 435 44.71 -8.46 -5.87
CA GLU A 435 44.56 -9.85 -5.38
C GLU A 435 43.46 -10.55 -6.18
N GLU A 436 43.94 -11.42 -7.08
CA GLU A 436 43.21 -12.50 -7.78
C GLU A 436 42.32 -12.12 -8.97
N ALA A 437 42.95 -11.66 -10.06
CA ALA A 437 42.61 -12.19 -11.38
C ALA A 437 43.79 -13.04 -11.86
N GLY A 438 43.54 -14.35 -12.05
CA GLY A 438 44.52 -15.29 -12.58
C GLY A 438 45.19 -14.73 -13.84
N ILE A 439 46.48 -14.47 -13.73
CA ILE A 439 47.30 -13.88 -14.79
C ILE A 439 47.32 -14.85 -15.98
N GLY A 440 46.64 -14.48 -17.07
CA GLY A 440 46.90 -15.07 -18.39
C GLY A 440 48.30 -14.64 -18.83
N ALA A 441 49.09 -15.58 -19.35
CA ALA A 441 50.55 -15.47 -19.47
C ALA A 441 51.12 -14.32 -20.33
N ASP A 442 50.30 -13.42 -20.91
CA ASP A 442 50.76 -12.39 -21.85
C ASP A 442 50.06 -11.01 -21.73
N ASP A 443 49.43 -10.67 -20.59
CA ASP A 443 48.83 -9.32 -20.43
C ASP A 443 49.76 -8.34 -19.70
N THR A 444 49.98 -7.17 -20.32
CA THR A 444 50.74 -6.06 -19.75
C THR A 444 49.81 -5.08 -19.03
N VAL A 445 49.96 -4.96 -17.72
CA VAL A 445 49.25 -3.98 -16.87
C VAL A 445 50.19 -2.79 -16.59
N PHE A 446 49.68 -1.56 -16.70
CA PHE A 446 50.41 -0.35 -16.34
C PHE A 446 50.15 -0.01 -14.87
N ASP A 447 51.25 0.12 -14.12
CA ASP A 447 51.25 0.55 -12.73
C ASP A 447 50.92 2.06 -12.65
N ASN A 448 49.91 2.41 -11.86
CA ASN A 448 49.64 3.78 -11.47
C ASN A 448 50.06 3.97 -10.01
N ASP A 449 51.36 4.19 -9.85
CA ASP A 449 52.00 4.58 -8.61
C ASP A 449 51.51 5.95 -8.12
N ALA A 450 50.71 5.96 -7.06
CA ALA A 450 50.58 7.10 -6.15
C ALA A 450 50.34 6.63 -4.71
N ALA A 451 51.43 6.20 -4.07
CA ALA A 451 51.65 6.14 -2.63
C ALA A 451 50.98 4.98 -1.84
N ARG A 452 51.75 3.90 -1.59
CA ARG A 452 52.57 3.72 -0.37
C ARG A 452 53.08 2.28 -0.27
N GLY A 453 54.34 2.08 -0.65
CA GLY A 453 55.12 0.94 -0.19
C GLY A 453 55.42 1.08 1.30
N SER A 454 54.73 0.30 2.11
CA SER A 454 55.21 -0.11 3.44
C SER A 454 54.80 -1.56 3.69
N ASP A 455 55.78 -2.43 3.88
CA ASP A 455 55.60 -3.86 4.13
C ASP A 455 54.69 -4.11 5.33
N THR A 456 53.50 -4.66 5.09
CA THR A 456 52.69 -5.30 6.12
C THR A 456 53.07 -6.78 6.20
N THR A 457 53.82 -7.13 7.25
CA THR A 457 54.02 -8.54 7.62
C THR A 457 52.73 -9.06 8.24
N VAL A 458 52.03 -9.94 7.53
CA VAL A 458 50.86 -10.67 8.07
C VAL A 458 51.36 -11.66 9.13
N GLN A 459 51.15 -11.34 10.41
CA GLN A 459 51.20 -12.34 11.46
C GLN A 459 49.88 -13.10 11.47
N ALA A 460 49.95 -14.43 11.30
CA ALA A 460 48.81 -15.31 11.50
C ALA A 460 48.25 -15.14 12.93
N PRO A 461 46.93 -14.96 13.12
CA PRO A 461 46.37 -14.79 14.46
C PRO A 461 46.48 -16.09 15.26
N LYS A 462 47.00 -15.96 16.49
CA LYS A 462 46.90 -16.97 17.55
C LYS A 462 45.48 -16.98 18.11
N ASP A 463 44.98 -18.20 18.32
CA ASP A 463 43.80 -18.62 19.07
C ASP A 463 43.03 -17.55 19.88
N GLY A 464 41.84 -17.23 19.37
CA GLY A 464 40.72 -16.50 19.98
C GLY A 464 39.50 -16.64 19.04
N PRO A 465 38.25 -16.59 19.52
CA PRO A 465 37.07 -16.83 18.68
C PRO A 465 37.01 -15.79 17.55
N GLN A 466 37.20 -16.25 16.33
CA GLN A 466 37.33 -15.40 15.14
C GLN A 466 35.96 -14.93 14.64
N SER A 467 35.87 -13.67 14.25
CA SER A 467 34.84 -13.15 13.35
C SER A 467 34.92 -13.93 12.03
N LEU A 468 33.81 -14.55 11.62
CA LEU A 468 33.73 -15.37 10.41
C LEU A 468 34.09 -14.57 9.15
N SER A 469 34.78 -15.20 8.21
CA SER A 469 35.07 -14.64 6.89
C SER A 469 33.83 -14.64 5.97
N ALA A 470 33.80 -13.75 4.97
CA ALA A 470 32.67 -13.64 4.02
C ALA A 470 32.36 -14.95 3.26
N ASP A 471 33.37 -15.76 2.96
CA ASP A 471 33.18 -17.06 2.29
C ASP A 471 32.64 -18.15 3.23
N GLN A 472 33.08 -18.15 4.50
CA GLN A 472 32.46 -18.99 5.52
C GLN A 472 31.01 -18.58 5.78
N TRP A 473 30.72 -17.28 5.72
CA TRP A 473 29.38 -16.71 5.82
C TRP A 473 28.47 -17.15 4.66
N ILE A 474 28.96 -17.13 3.41
CA ILE A 474 28.22 -17.64 2.23
C ILE A 474 27.99 -19.15 2.34
N SER A 475 28.97 -19.93 2.83
CA SER A 475 28.82 -21.38 2.97
C SER A 475 27.82 -21.82 4.04
N MET A 476 27.64 -21.00 5.10
CA MET A 476 26.64 -21.24 6.16
C MET A 476 25.21 -20.92 5.69
N ILE A 477 25.05 -19.92 4.81
CA ILE A 477 23.76 -19.61 4.17
C ILE A 477 23.25 -20.79 3.34
N ASP A 478 24.16 -21.58 2.75
CA ASP A 478 23.82 -22.71 1.89
C ASP A 478 23.52 -24.03 2.63
N THR A 479 23.77 -24.16 3.94
CA THR A 479 23.68 -25.49 4.61
C THR A 479 22.87 -25.59 5.90
N ASP A 480 22.67 -24.56 6.73
CA ASP A 480 21.67 -24.61 7.81
C ASP A 480 21.28 -23.22 8.35
N MET A 481 20.10 -22.71 7.96
CA MET A 481 19.59 -21.40 8.40
C MET A 481 19.43 -21.29 9.93
N GLN A 482 19.19 -22.43 10.59
CA GLN A 482 19.01 -22.48 12.05
C GLN A 482 20.30 -22.08 12.78
N ASP A 483 21.44 -22.63 12.37
CA ASP A 483 22.74 -22.33 12.98
C ASP A 483 23.15 -20.87 12.76
N PHE A 484 22.83 -20.32 11.58
CA PHE A 484 23.05 -18.91 11.28
C PHE A 484 22.28 -18.01 12.26
N LEU A 485 20.97 -18.22 12.39
CA LEU A 485 20.13 -17.42 13.27
C LEU A 485 20.57 -17.54 14.73
N ARG A 486 20.92 -18.75 15.16
CA ARG A 486 21.34 -19.03 16.54
C ARG A 486 22.61 -18.27 16.90
N ASN A 487 23.63 -18.34 16.05
CA ASN A 487 24.88 -17.62 16.26
C ASN A 487 24.67 -16.11 16.27
N ARG A 488 23.83 -15.59 15.37
CA ARG A 488 23.51 -14.16 15.32
C ARG A 488 22.79 -13.70 16.59
N PHE A 489 21.79 -14.42 17.08
CA PHE A 489 21.08 -14.05 18.29
C PHE A 489 21.97 -14.10 19.54
N LEU A 490 22.90 -15.06 19.60
CA LEU A 490 23.90 -15.14 20.67
C LEU A 490 24.84 -13.92 20.66
N LEU A 491 25.26 -13.45 19.49
CA LEU A 491 26.08 -12.24 19.36
C LEU A 491 25.31 -10.98 19.76
N GLU A 492 24.05 -10.85 19.34
CA GLU A 492 23.18 -9.71 19.71
C GLU A 492 23.02 -9.58 21.23
N ILE A 493 22.94 -10.70 21.98
CA ILE A 493 22.88 -10.65 23.46
C ILE A 493 24.21 -10.20 24.07
N GLN A 494 25.34 -10.63 23.50
CA GLN A 494 26.66 -10.24 23.99
C GLN A 494 26.87 -8.73 23.85
N GLU A 495 26.52 -8.16 22.70
CA GLU A 495 26.60 -6.72 22.44
C GLU A 495 25.69 -5.89 23.36
N GLN A 496 24.56 -6.44 23.80
CA GLN A 496 23.66 -5.76 24.76
C GLN A 496 24.13 -5.84 26.22
N THR A 497 25.08 -6.73 26.53
CA THR A 497 25.57 -6.96 27.90
C THR A 497 26.86 -6.18 28.19
N GLU A 498 27.59 -5.74 27.17
CA GLU A 498 28.74 -4.82 27.25
C GLU A 498 28.30 -3.35 27.31
#